data_AF-A0A0F6H8P8-F1
#
_entry.id   AF-A0A0F6H8P8-F1
#
_cell.length_a   1.000
_cell.length_b   1.000
_cell.length_c   1.000
_cell.angle_alpha   90.00
_cell.angle_beta   90.00
_cell.angle_gamma   90.00
#
_symmetry.space_group_name_H-M   'P 1'
#
loop_
_entity.id
_entity.type
_entity.pdbx_description
1 polymer ?
#
loop_
_entity_poly.entity_id
_entity_poly.type
_entity_poly.pdbx_seq_one_letter_code
_entity_poly.pdbx_strand_id
1 'polypeptide(L)'
;MKSENTKGSGWEFRRELLKSKHIRILFKSTEDKHVFLIRGEIYGEGKTRIEEFVLIDGIQEARDVFERQGDLSHAVFSINCLSDIVRDHTL
;
A
#
# COMPACT_ATOMS: atom_id res chain seq x y z
N MET A 1 0.08 -22.64 1.30
CA MET A 1 0.14 -23.14 2.68
C MET A 1 -0.01 -21.94 3.60
N LYS A 2 -1.18 -21.72 4.21
CA LYS A 2 -1.42 -20.61 5.16
C LYS A 2 -0.90 -21.08 6.53
N SER A 3 0.08 -20.38 7.09
CA SER A 3 0.59 -20.69 8.43
C SER A 3 -0.52 -20.49 9.48
N GLU A 4 -0.62 -21.40 10.44
CA GLU A 4 -1.65 -21.48 11.49
C GLU A 4 -1.70 -20.29 12.48
N ASN A 5 -0.97 -19.19 12.22
CA ASN A 5 -0.83 -18.04 13.12
C ASN A 5 -1.69 -16.81 12.80
N THR A 6 -2.46 -16.79 11.71
CA THR A 6 -3.40 -15.68 11.44
C THR A 6 -4.78 -15.96 12.04
N LYS A 7 -4.89 -15.89 13.37
CA LYS A 7 -6.18 -15.58 14.02
C LYS A 7 -6.47 -14.10 13.77
N GLY A 8 -6.98 -13.82 12.58
CA GLY A 8 -7.44 -12.53 12.12
C GLY A 8 -7.52 -12.50 10.59
N SER A 9 -8.59 -11.96 10.04
CA SER A 9 -8.68 -11.70 8.59
C SER A 9 -7.65 -10.64 8.19
N GLY A 10 -7.12 -10.67 6.97
CA GLY A 10 -6.15 -9.66 6.52
C GLY A 10 -6.68 -8.21 6.58
N TRP A 11 -8.00 -8.05 6.60
CA TRP A 11 -8.66 -6.80 6.90
C TRP A 11 -8.39 -6.29 8.33
N GLU A 12 -8.43 -7.17 9.33
CA GLU A 12 -8.16 -6.81 10.71
C GLU A 12 -6.71 -6.39 10.91
N PHE A 13 -5.76 -7.09 10.29
CA PHE A 13 -4.36 -6.68 10.31
C PHE A 13 -4.17 -5.29 9.68
N ARG A 14 -4.77 -5.03 8.52
CA ARG A 14 -4.71 -3.71 7.87
C ARG A 14 -5.30 -2.61 8.76
N ARG A 15 -6.42 -2.86 9.44
CA ARG A 15 -7.01 -1.91 10.40
C ARG A 15 -6.10 -1.63 11.59
N GLU A 16 -5.39 -2.64 12.07
CA GLU A 16 -4.45 -2.53 13.18
C GLU A 16 -3.18 -1.79 12.78
N LEU A 17 -2.65 -2.09 11.58
CA LEU A 17 -1.50 -1.41 10.98
C LEU A 17 -1.70 0.11 10.93
N LEU A 18 -2.91 0.56 10.56
CA LEU A 18 -3.28 1.99 10.51
C LEU A 18 -3.32 2.68 11.88
N LYS A 19 -3.52 1.93 12.96
CA LYS A 19 -3.65 2.47 14.33
C LYS A 19 -2.38 2.31 15.16
N SER A 20 -1.42 1.53 14.66
CA SER A 20 -0.23 1.14 15.40
C SER A 20 0.86 2.21 15.27
N LYS A 21 1.57 2.48 16.38
CA LYS A 21 2.67 3.46 16.41
C LYS A 21 4.02 2.89 15.96
N HIS A 22 4.22 1.59 16.17
CA HIS A 22 5.47 0.90 15.88
C HIS A 22 5.25 -0.02 14.68
N ILE A 23 5.36 0.57 13.50
CA ILE A 23 5.14 -0.15 12.25
C ILE A 23 6.35 0.00 11.32
N ARG A 24 6.48 -0.95 10.40
CA ARG A 24 7.29 -0.82 9.20
C ARG A 24 6.48 -1.30 8.01
N ILE A 25 6.52 -0.52 6.95
CA ILE A 25 5.98 -0.90 5.66
C ILE A 25 7.15 -1.09 4.71
N LEU A 26 7.29 -2.30 4.20
CA LEU A 26 8.21 -2.61 3.11
C LEU A 26 7.37 -2.80 1.85
N PHE A 27 7.85 -2.31 0.72
CA PHE A 27 7.16 -2.45 -0.56
C PHE A 27 8.14 -2.88 -1.66
N LYS A 28 7.60 -3.53 -2.68
CA LYS A 28 8.29 -3.83 -3.92
C LYS A 28 7.34 -3.58 -5.09
N SER A 29 7.78 -2.75 -6.03
CA SER A 29 7.06 -2.53 -7.30
C SER A 29 7.05 -3.80 -8.14
N THR A 30 6.00 -3.99 -8.93
CA THR A 30 5.90 -5.10 -9.89
C THR A 30 6.11 -4.60 -11.33
N GLU A 31 6.00 -5.51 -12.31
CA GLU A 31 5.99 -5.14 -13.73
C GLU A 31 4.79 -4.25 -14.10
N ASP A 32 3.67 -4.44 -13.39
CA ASP A 32 2.57 -3.48 -13.44
C ASP A 32 2.89 -2.31 -12.50
N LYS A 33 3.03 -1.12 -13.09
CA LYS A 33 3.38 0.12 -12.39
C LYS A 33 2.36 0.57 -11.35
N HIS A 34 1.14 0.04 -11.37
CA HIS A 34 0.09 0.32 -10.40
C HIS A 34 0.05 -0.72 -9.27
N VAL A 35 0.79 -1.82 -9.38
CA VAL A 35 0.71 -2.93 -8.43
C VAL A 35 1.98 -3.02 -7.59
N PHE A 36 1.78 -3.11 -6.29
CA PHE A 36 2.84 -3.21 -5.29
C PHE A 36 2.65 -4.45 -4.42
N LEU A 37 3.75 -5.15 -4.14
CA LEU A 37 3.81 -6.15 -3.08
C LEU A 37 4.17 -5.43 -1.78
N ILE A 38 3.30 -5.53 -0.79
CA ILE A 38 3.47 -4.89 0.52
C ILE A 38 3.72 -5.94 1.58
N ARG A 39 4.68 -5.67 2.46
CA ARG A 39 4.88 -6.38 3.72
C ARG A 39 4.73 -5.38 4.86
N GLY A 40 3.66 -5.56 5.64
CA GLY A 40 3.41 -4.79 6.84
C GLY A 40 3.96 -5.52 8.07
N GLU A 41 4.66 -4.79 8.92
CA GLU A 41 5.18 -5.29 10.20
C GLU A 41 4.69 -4.39 11.33
N ILE A 42 4.12 -4.98 12.38
CA ILE A 42 3.73 -4.29 13.62
C ILE A 42 4.59 -4.86 14.75
N TYR A 43 5.32 -3.99 15.45
CA TYR A 43 6.23 -4.35 16.54
C TYR A 43 5.61 -4.01 17.90
N GLY A 44 5.75 -4.91 18.88
CA GLY A 44 5.35 -4.64 20.26
C GLY A 44 5.40 -5.88 21.16
N GLU A 45 5.50 -5.68 22.48
CA GLU A 45 5.30 -6.72 23.51
C GLU A 45 6.02 -8.07 23.24
N GLY A 46 7.24 -8.00 22.68
CA GLY A 46 8.07 -9.19 22.41
C GLY A 46 7.65 -10.04 21.22
N LYS A 47 6.67 -9.62 20.39
CA LYS A 47 6.29 -10.31 19.15
C LYS A 47 6.11 -9.34 17.99
N THR A 48 6.57 -9.74 16.81
CA THR A 48 6.30 -9.02 15.56
C THR A 48 5.18 -9.73 14.82
N ARG A 49 4.14 -8.99 14.44
CA ARG A 49 3.09 -9.49 13.53
C ARG A 49 3.39 -9.01 12.13
N ILE A 50 3.30 -9.92 11.17
CA ILE A 50 3.68 -9.67 9.79
C ILE A 50 2.56 -10.17 8.88
N GLU A 51 2.20 -9.37 7.89
CA GLU A 51 1.32 -9.79 6.80
C GLU A 51 1.82 -9.23 5.47
N GLU A 52 1.70 -10.06 4.44
CA GLU A 52 2.05 -9.71 3.06
C GLU A 52 0.77 -9.61 2.23
N PHE A 53 0.64 -8.55 1.44
CA PHE A 53 -0.53 -8.34 0.60
C PHE A 53 -0.20 -7.53 -0.65
N VAL A 54 -1.05 -7.68 -1.67
CA VAL A 54 -0.99 -6.86 -2.89
C VAL A 54 -1.76 -5.56 -2.65
N LEU A 55 -1.17 -4.44 -3.05
CA LEU A 55 -1.81 -3.14 -3.11
C LEU A 55 -1.85 -2.66 -4.57
N ILE A 56 -3.03 -2.25 -5.01
CA ILE A 56 -3.24 -1.62 -6.31
C ILE A 56 -3.40 -0.12 -6.05
N ASP A 57 -2.55 0.68 -6.65
CA ASP A 57 -2.63 2.14 -6.61
C ASP A 57 -3.68 2.65 -7.61
N GLY A 58 -4.94 2.49 -7.21
CA GLY A 58 -6.09 2.93 -8.01
C GLY A 58 -6.16 4.44 -8.22
N ILE A 59 -5.46 5.24 -7.41
CA ILE A 59 -5.39 6.69 -7.62
C ILE A 59 -4.48 6.99 -8.81
N GLN A 60 -3.30 6.37 -8.87
CA GLN A 60 -2.42 6.53 -10.02
C GLN A 60 -3.05 5.92 -11.29
N GLU A 61 -3.73 4.79 -11.19
CA GLU A 61 -4.48 4.21 -12.32
C GLU A 61 -5.56 5.17 -12.83
N ALA A 62 -6.33 5.79 -11.93
CA ALA A 62 -7.34 6.77 -12.32
C ALA A 62 -6.70 8.03 -12.95
N ARG A 63 -5.60 8.55 -12.40
CA ARG A 63 -4.85 9.67 -12.99
C ARG A 63 -4.45 9.37 -14.43
N ASP A 64 -3.87 8.20 -14.69
CA ASP A 64 -3.49 7.76 -16.04
C ASP A 64 -4.69 7.75 -17.00
N VAL A 65 -5.89 7.36 -16.53
CA VAL A 65 -7.11 7.39 -17.35
C VAL A 65 -7.50 8.83 -17.68
N PHE A 66 -7.52 9.74 -16.70
CA PHE A 66 -7.87 11.14 -16.92
C PHE A 66 -6.86 11.88 -17.79
N GLU A 67 -5.56 11.60 -17.63
CA GLU A 67 -4.49 12.12 -18.50
C GLU A 67 -4.72 11.70 -19.96
N ARG A 68 -5.03 10.42 -20.21
CA ARG A 68 -5.34 9.92 -21.56
C ARG A 68 -6.58 10.56 -22.18
N GLN A 69 -7.52 11.00 -21.34
CA GLN A 69 -8.73 11.71 -21.76
C GLN A 69 -8.51 13.23 -21.91
N GLY A 70 -7.35 13.74 -21.48
CA GLY A 70 -7.04 15.17 -21.50
C GLY A 70 -7.71 15.99 -20.39
N ASP A 71 -8.35 15.35 -19.41
CA ASP A 71 -8.95 16.04 -18.27
C ASP A 71 -7.96 16.14 -17.10
N LEU A 72 -7.12 17.15 -17.13
CA LEU A 72 -6.15 17.43 -16.07
C LEU A 72 -6.75 18.21 -14.88
N SER A 73 -8.04 18.53 -14.93
CA SER A 73 -8.74 19.33 -13.90
C SER A 73 -9.37 18.46 -12.80
N HIS A 74 -9.39 17.15 -12.99
CA HIS A 74 -10.06 16.21 -12.09
C HIS A 74 -9.43 16.20 -10.69
N ALA A 75 -10.25 16.09 -9.64
CA ALA A 75 -9.79 16.16 -8.25
C ALA A 75 -8.79 15.05 -7.86
N VAL A 76 -8.73 13.95 -8.63
CA VAL A 76 -7.80 12.83 -8.39
C VAL A 76 -6.32 13.26 -8.40
N PHE A 77 -5.98 14.31 -9.14
CA PHE A 77 -4.61 14.86 -9.18
C PHE A 77 -4.19 15.53 -7.87
N SER A 78 -5.14 15.84 -6.97
CA SER A 78 -4.86 16.42 -5.65
C SER A 78 -4.73 15.38 -4.53
N ILE A 79 -4.96 14.09 -4.80
CA ILE A 79 -4.94 13.04 -3.78
C ILE A 79 -3.60 12.31 -3.83
N ASN A 80 -2.77 12.41 -2.78
CA ASN A 80 -1.52 11.66 -2.70
C ASN A 80 -1.75 10.14 -2.76
N CYS A 81 -0.89 9.44 -3.47
CA CYS A 81 -0.93 7.98 -3.57
C CYS A 81 0.42 7.31 -3.29
N LEU A 82 0.47 5.97 -3.33
CA LEU A 82 1.71 5.25 -3.02
C LEU A 82 2.77 5.52 -4.10
N SER A 83 2.37 5.61 -5.37
CA SER A 83 3.27 5.97 -6.47
C SER A 83 3.97 7.31 -6.25
N ASP A 84 3.31 8.30 -5.63
CA ASP A 84 3.93 9.59 -5.30
C ASP A 84 5.04 9.41 -4.25
N ILE A 85 4.75 8.68 -3.17
CA ILE A 85 5.71 8.39 -2.09
C ILE A 85 6.92 7.62 -2.62
N VAL A 86 6.69 6.62 -3.47
CA VAL A 86 7.76 5.81 -4.06
C VAL A 86 8.65 6.64 -4.96
N ARG A 87 8.06 7.49 -5.82
CA ARG A 87 8.82 8.38 -6.72
C ARG A 87 9.73 9.31 -5.92
N ASP A 88 9.20 9.94 -4.87
CA ASP A 88 9.94 10.90 -4.03
C ASP A 88 11.15 10.28 -3.29
N HIS A 89 11.15 8.96 -3.07
CA HIS A 89 12.25 8.25 -2.39
C HIS A 89 13.23 7.56 -3.36
N THR A 90 12.99 7.67 -4.67
CA THR A 90 13.86 7.09 -5.72
C THR A 90 14.61 8.15 -6.53
N LEU A 91 14.38 9.44 -6.26
CA LEU A 91 15.02 10.59 -6.90
C LEU A 91 16.09 11.22 -6.00
#